data_AF-A0A2I0QYN0-F1
#
_entry.id   AF-A0A2I0QYN0-F1
#
_cell.length_a   1.000
_cell.length_b   1.000
_cell.length_c   1.000
_cell.angle_alpha   90.00
_cell.angle_beta   90.00
_cell.angle_gamma   90.00
#
_symmetry.space_group_name_H-M   'P 1'
#
loop_
_entity.id
_entity.type
_entity.pdbx_description
1 polymer ?
#
loop_
_entity_poly.entity_id
_entity_poly.type
_entity_poly.pdbx_seq_one_letter_code
_entity_poly.pdbx_strand_id
1 'polypeptide(L)' 'DFDEAIARISDLNIIPLSFYVLGFSYMDISNYISVPEKIVKKRIDRAKEKVLEVYPSFRAFVTDCYRSRKIYFFIENVY' A
#
# COMPACT_ATOMS: atom_id res chain seq x y z
N ASP A 1 -1.22 -14.43 4.76
CA ASP A 1 0.22 -14.49 4.46
C ASP A 1 0.62 -13.16 3.84
N PHE A 2 1.67 -12.51 4.33
CA PHE A 2 2.06 -11.17 3.83
C PHE A 2 2.68 -11.27 2.45
N ASP A 3 3.57 -12.24 2.25
CA ASP A 3 4.33 -12.37 1.01
C ASP A 3 3.38 -12.69 -0.15
N GLU A 4 2.38 -13.54 0.12
CA GLU A 4 1.28 -13.80 -0.81
C GLU A 4 0.48 -12.52 -1.15
N ALA A 5 0.15 -11.71 -0.14
CA ALA A 5 -0.61 -10.49 -0.37
C ALA A 5 0.16 -9.47 -1.20
N ILE A 6 1.47 -9.30 -0.94
CA ILE A 6 2.34 -8.39 -1.68
C ILE A 6 2.56 -8.88 -3.12
N ALA A 7 2.79 -10.17 -3.33
CA ALA A 7 3.01 -10.75 -4.66
C ALA A 7 1.82 -10.55 -5.62
N ARG A 8 0.61 -10.32 -5.09
CA ARG A 8 -0.61 -10.05 -5.87
C ARG A 8 -0.75 -8.57 -6.29
N ILE A 9 0.08 -7.68 -5.76
CA ILE A 9 0.01 -6.24 -6.02
C ILE A 9 1.09 -5.89 -7.04
N SER A 10 0.71 -5.30 -8.17
CA SER A 10 1.68 -4.83 -9.16
C SER A 10 2.54 -3.69 -8.61
N ASP A 11 3.80 -3.59 -9.06
CA ASP A 11 4.73 -2.52 -8.69
C ASP A 11 4.13 -1.11 -8.79
N LEU A 12 3.35 -0.83 -9.84
CA LEU A 12 2.67 0.45 -10.06
C LEU A 12 1.69 0.86 -8.94
N ASN A 13 1.20 -0.12 -8.18
CA ASN A 13 0.29 0.07 -7.06
C ASN A 13 1.00 -0.07 -5.70
N ILE A 14 2.17 -0.72 -5.64
CA ILE A 14 2.96 -0.89 -4.42
C ILE A 14 3.46 0.46 -3.91
N ILE A 15 4.03 1.31 -4.77
CA ILE A 15 4.56 2.62 -4.33
C ILE A 15 3.46 3.51 -3.71
N PRO A 16 2.30 3.75 -4.36
CA PRO A 16 1.21 4.51 -3.75
C PRO A 16 0.66 3.88 -2.47
N LEU A 17 0.57 2.54 -2.42
CA LEU A 17 0.14 1.83 -1.22
C LEU A 17 1.11 2.03 -0.07
N SER A 18 2.41 2.01 -0.35
CA SER A 18 3.48 2.17 0.65
C SER A 18 3.38 3.51 1.36
N PHE A 19 3.31 4.60 0.60
CA PHE A 19 3.05 5.92 1.18
C PHE A 19 1.74 5.98 1.98
N TYR A 20 0.68 5.37 1.47
CA TYR A 20 -0.61 5.37 2.15
C TYR A 20 -0.57 4.63 3.50
N VAL A 21 0.09 3.47 3.56
CA VAL A 21 0.28 2.69 4.80
C VAL A 21 1.12 3.49 5.81
N LEU A 22 2.08 4.29 5.34
CA LEU A 22 2.90 5.18 6.17
C LEU A 22 2.18 6.48 6.58
N GLY A 23 0.94 6.71 6.13
CA GLY A 23 0.09 7.80 6.61
C GLY A 23 0.13 9.08 5.76
N PHE A 24 0.75 9.06 4.59
CA PHE A 24 0.76 10.22 3.68
C PHE A 24 -0.62 10.47 3.06
N SER A 25 -0.92 11.74 2.78
CA SER A 25 -2.18 12.10 2.13
C SER A 25 -2.17 11.74 0.63
N TYR A 26 -3.34 11.60 0.01
CA TYR A 26 -3.41 11.37 -1.44
C TYR A 26 -2.78 12.51 -2.26
N MET A 27 -2.84 13.74 -1.75
CA MET A 27 -2.21 14.91 -2.36
C MET A 27 -0.68 14.81 -2.30
N ASP A 28 -0.10 14.43 -1.16
CA ASP A 28 1.35 14.24 -1.03
C ASP A 28 1.85 13.15 -1.98
N ILE A 29 1.13 12.04 -2.05
CA ILE A 29 1.45 10.91 -2.93
C ILE A 29 1.35 11.34 -4.40
N SER A 30 0.28 12.05 -4.75
CA SER A 30 0.03 12.61 -6.09
C SER A 30 1.19 13.49 -6.55
N ASN A 31 1.64 14.39 -5.67
CA ASN A 31 2.78 15.26 -5.92
C ASN A 31 4.08 14.45 -6.08
N TYR A 32 4.31 13.44 -5.23
CA TYR A 32 5.51 12.62 -5.27
C TYR A 32 5.61 11.81 -6.58
N ILE A 33 4.57 11.04 -6.94
CA ILE A 33 4.61 10.18 -8.12
C ILE A 33 4.18 10.89 -9.42
N SER A 34 3.88 12.19 -9.36
CA SER A 34 3.48 13.03 -10.50
C SER A 34 2.27 12.50 -11.29
N VAL A 35 1.21 12.05 -10.59
CA VAL A 35 -0.06 11.65 -11.21
C VAL A 35 -1.24 12.23 -10.43
N PRO A 36 -2.40 12.51 -11.07
CA PRO A 36 -3.57 13.05 -10.36
C PRO A 36 -4.01 12.22 -9.15
N GLU A 37 -4.47 12.87 -8.08
CA GLU A 37 -4.99 12.22 -6.86
C GLU A 37 -6.04 11.14 -7.14
N LYS A 38 -6.89 11.33 -8.16
CA LYS A 38 -7.88 10.32 -8.59
C LYS A 38 -7.21 9.02 -9.03
N ILE A 39 -6.06 9.10 -9.71
CA ILE A 39 -5.28 7.94 -10.13
C ILE A 39 -4.61 7.30 -8.91
N VAL A 40 -4.04 8.09 -7.99
CA VAL A 40 -3.48 7.61 -6.72
C VAL A 40 -4.51 6.78 -5.95
N LYS A 41 -5.70 7.36 -5.71
CA LYS A 41 -6.79 6.69 -5.02
C LYS A 41 -7.15 5.36 -5.68
N LYS A 42 -7.31 5.35 -7.02
CA LYS A 42 -7.62 4.13 -7.78
C LYS A 42 -6.54 3.05 -7.65
N ARG A 43 -5.26 3.43 -7.62
CA ARG A 43 -4.14 2.49 -7.44
C ARG A 43 -4.15 1.89 -6.03
N ILE A 44 -4.39 2.71 -5.02
CA ILE A 44 -4.50 2.28 -3.61
C ILE A 44 -5.72 1.37 -3.42
N ASP A 45 -6.87 1.71 -3.98
CA ASP A 45 -8.09 0.89 -3.88
C ASP A 45 -7.88 -0.48 -4.52
N ARG A 46 -7.24 -0.56 -5.70
CA ARG A 46 -6.85 -1.83 -6.33
C ARG A 46 -5.88 -2.66 -5.48
N ALA A 47 -4.90 -2.02 -4.85
CA ALA A 47 -3.99 -2.70 -3.94
C ALA A 47 -4.74 -3.25 -2.70
N LYS A 48 -5.65 -2.46 -2.12
CA LYS A 48 -6.51 -2.89 -1.02
C LYS A 48 -7.37 -4.09 -1.40
N GLU A 49 -7.98 -4.10 -2.58
CA GLU A 49 -8.74 -5.25 -3.09
C GLU A 49 -7.89 -6.52 -3.09
N LYS A 50 -6.63 -6.44 -3.54
CA LYS A 50 -5.70 -7.59 -3.53
C LYS A 50 -5.30 -8.04 -2.13
N VAL A 51 -5.11 -7.09 -1.21
CA VAL A 51 -4.88 -7.41 0.20
C VAL A 51 -6.08 -8.15 0.80
N LEU A 52 -7.30 -7.76 0.44
CA LEU A 52 -8.54 -8.36 0.95
C LEU A 52 -8.79 -9.78 0.44
N GLU A 53 -8.10 -10.23 -0.61
CA GLU A 53 -8.11 -11.64 -1.03
C GLU A 53 -7.41 -12.55 0.00
N VAL A 54 -6.51 -12.01 0.83
CA VAL A 54 -5.66 -12.77 1.77
C VAL A 54 -5.92 -12.38 3.23
N TYR A 55 -6.27 -11.13 3.50
CA TYR A 55 -6.53 -10.60 4.84
C TYR A 55 -8.02 -10.29 5.03
N PRO A 56 -8.58 -10.50 6.24
CA PRO A 56 -10.00 -10.27 6.51
C PRO A 56 -10.39 -8.79 6.47
N SER A 57 -9.42 -7.88 6.59
CA SER A 57 -9.60 -6.44 6.37
C SER A 57 -8.26 -5.77 6.09
N PHE A 58 -8.30 -4.60 5.47
CA PHE A 58 -7.09 -3.79 5.28
C PHE A 58 -6.47 -3.36 6.62
N ARG A 59 -7.30 -3.11 7.65
CA ARG A 59 -6.81 -2.80 9.00
C ARG A 59 -6.05 -3.97 9.64
N ALA A 60 -6.53 -5.20 9.43
CA ALA A 60 -5.85 -6.40 9.90
C ALA A 60 -4.47 -6.56 9.23
N PHE A 61 -4.40 -6.31 7.92
CA PHE A 61 -3.14 -6.26 7.18
C PHE A 61 -2.15 -5.23 7.75
N VAL A 62 -2.59 -3.98 7.94
CA VAL A 62 -1.72 -2.94 8.50
C VAL A 62 -1.26 -3.33 9.92
N THR A 63 -2.15 -3.86 10.74
CA THR A 63 -1.82 -4.32 12.11
C THR A 63 -0.77 -5.42 12.08
N ASP A 64 -0.90 -6.39 11.17
CA ASP A 64 0.07 -7.46 10.96
C ASP A 64 1.44 -6.90 10.53
N CYS A 65 1.45 -5.92 9.60
CA CYS A 65 2.68 -5.27 9.15
C CYS A 65 3.47 -4.63 10.30
N TYR A 66 2.80 -3.93 11.21
CA TYR A 66 3.43 -3.34 12.40
C TYR A 66 3.90 -4.41 13.40
N ARG A 67 3.07 -5.42 13.68
CA ARG A 67 3.40 -6.47 14.67
C ARG A 67 4.56 -7.35 14.22
N SER A 68 4.61 -7.69 12.94
CA SER A 68 5.62 -8.57 12.34
C SER A 68 6.85 -7.83 11.80
N ARG A 69 6.95 -6.52 12.04
CA ARG A 69 8.00 -5.62 11.50
C ARG A 69 8.05 -5.55 9.98
N LYS A 70 7.06 -6.10 9.26
CA LYS A 70 6.97 -5.99 7.80
C LYS A 70 6.64 -4.58 7.32
N ILE A 71 6.38 -3.64 8.24
CA ILE A 71 6.30 -2.21 7.93
C ILE A 71 7.56 -1.69 7.20
N TYR A 72 8.74 -2.27 7.45
CA TYR A 72 9.99 -1.90 6.77
C TYR A 72 9.93 -2.06 5.25
N PHE A 73 9.16 -3.04 4.75
CA PHE A 73 8.94 -3.22 3.31
C PHE A 73 8.40 -1.93 2.68
N PHE A 74 7.43 -1.26 3.30
CA PHE A 74 6.86 -0.03 2.76
C PHE A 74 7.80 1.16 2.89
N ILE A 75 8.67 1.18 3.91
CA ILE A 75 9.71 2.21 4.06
C ILE A 75 10.71 2.09 2.90
N GLU A 76 11.18 0.88 2.59
CA GLU A 76 12.11 0.64 1.48
C GLU A 76 11.53 0.97 0.10
N ASN A 77 10.21 0.95 -0.06
CA ASN A 77 9.55 1.29 -1.33
C ASN A 77 9.35 2.80 -1.54
N VAL A 78 9.60 3.63 -0.52
CA VAL A 78 9.42 5.10 -0.60
C VAL A 78 10.72 5.88 -0.47
N TYR A 79 11.83 5.21 -0.13
CA TYR A 79 13.20 5.74 -0.17
C TYR A 79 13.90 5.30 -1.45
#